data_AF-A0A8T3SBE4-F1
#
_entry.id   AF-A0A8T3SBE4-F1
#
_cell.length_a   1.000
_cell.length_b   1.000
_cell.length_c   1.000
_cell.angle_alpha   90.00
_cell.angle_beta   90.00
_cell.angle_gamma   90.00
#
_symmetry.space_group_name_H-M   'P 1'
#
loop_
_entity.id
_entity.type
_entity.pdbx_description
1 polymer ?
#
loop_
_entity_poly.entity_id
_entity_poly.type
_entity_poly.pdbx_seq_one_letter_code
_entity_poly.pdbx_strand_id
1 'polypeptide(L)'
;MDAQPVFLVGLPRSGTTLLTAMLGAHPAFACGPETAFFMRLPRDTSELVDPAHWPDRAVEHLASNQRRGVPFYELYGLDRAQVHAALAQREPSVGAMLESVISTYAFAAGKPRWAEKSPRHILFLPRLRSAFPEAPVVRIVRDPRDVALSVMRAPFGGSSLIVNLYECARLSARTEPIIERDRRLMTLRFEDLVADPEPELRRLCDFVGEPFDARMLEQSGAAAAIQDRSEWWLAKAAERPDSSRLAVWRRELTPEQQRAAAAICHDILERHDYPDREPPRGRVTMRPDRIGLVKRWEGWAGDLAADGIVLSGGHWARSSRLVLWPREGRDPWRLGRGPLGRLARMSVLAGMVGFRRLTGKGTMWLRHPAGRLGQGSEGGRRSIATGLVQSNLRLLAGPSERVEAPAAAREARASTRG
;
A
#
# COMPACT_ATOMS: atom_id res chain seq x y z
N MET A 1 21.14 16.22 19.47
CA MET A 1 20.37 15.88 18.25
C MET A 1 19.12 15.21 18.72
N ASP A 2 17.96 15.81 18.45
CA ASP A 2 16.68 15.24 18.85
C ASP A 2 16.47 13.90 18.15
N ALA A 3 15.99 12.90 18.90
CA ALA A 3 15.83 11.55 18.40
C ALA A 3 14.77 11.52 17.28
N GLN A 4 15.15 11.04 16.10
CA GLN A 4 14.26 11.01 14.93
C GLN A 4 13.01 10.15 15.18
N PRO A 5 11.80 10.57 14.77
CA PRO A 5 10.63 9.73 14.91
C PRO A 5 10.72 8.43 14.10
N VAL A 6 9.97 7.41 14.50
CA VAL A 6 9.90 6.13 13.78
C VAL A 6 8.54 5.96 13.13
N PHE A 7 8.50 5.49 11.88
CA PHE A 7 7.25 5.22 11.18
C PHE A 7 7.07 3.73 10.93
N LEU A 8 5.97 3.17 11.42
CA LEU A 8 5.60 1.76 11.22
C LEU A 8 4.57 1.65 10.10
N VAL A 9 4.96 0.99 9.02
CA VAL A 9 4.16 0.89 7.78
C VAL A 9 3.98 -0.57 7.34
N GLY A 10 3.06 -0.82 6.42
CA GLY A 10 2.81 -2.16 5.89
C GLY A 10 1.44 -2.28 5.25
N LEU A 11 1.13 -3.44 4.70
CA LEU A 11 -0.26 -3.69 4.30
C LEU A 11 -1.13 -3.89 5.55
N PRO A 12 -2.39 -3.39 5.57
CA PRO A 12 -3.31 -3.71 6.66
C PRO A 12 -3.36 -5.22 6.92
N ARG A 13 -3.44 -5.61 8.20
CA ARG A 13 -3.44 -7.02 8.67
C ARG A 13 -2.10 -7.77 8.56
N SER A 14 -1.00 -7.07 8.29
CA SER A 14 0.36 -7.65 8.30
C SER A 14 1.03 -7.66 9.69
N GLY A 15 0.29 -7.41 10.77
CA GLY A 15 0.85 -7.40 12.14
C GLY A 15 1.43 -6.06 12.61
N THR A 16 1.16 -4.95 11.90
CA THR A 16 1.59 -3.60 12.32
C THR A 16 1.17 -3.25 13.74
N THR A 17 -0.02 -3.66 14.19
CA THR A 17 -0.50 -3.41 15.55
C THR A 17 0.30 -4.19 16.60
N LEU A 18 0.67 -5.45 16.33
CA LEU A 18 1.54 -6.24 17.22
C LEU A 18 2.91 -5.57 17.34
N LEU A 19 3.51 -5.19 16.21
CA LEU A 19 4.79 -4.49 16.17
C LEU A 19 4.74 -3.17 16.94
N THR A 20 3.64 -2.41 16.80
CA THR A 20 3.44 -1.17 17.56
C THR A 20 3.35 -1.43 19.05
N ALA A 21 2.67 -2.51 19.47
CA ALA A 21 2.56 -2.87 20.89
C ALA A 21 3.91 -3.28 21.48
N MET A 22 4.70 -4.06 20.76
CA MET A 22 6.07 -4.42 21.15
C MET A 22 6.96 -3.16 21.26
N LEU A 23 6.92 -2.28 20.26
CA LEU A 23 7.69 -1.03 20.30
C LEU A 23 7.21 -0.08 21.40
N GLY A 24 5.90 0.03 21.63
CA GLY A 24 5.31 0.88 22.66
C GLY A 24 5.63 0.43 24.09
N ALA A 25 6.00 -0.83 24.30
CA ALA A 25 6.49 -1.31 25.59
C ALA A 25 7.93 -0.86 25.89
N HIS A 26 8.68 -0.45 24.87
CA HIS A 26 10.02 0.11 25.05
C HIS A 26 9.97 1.45 25.83
N PRO A 27 10.90 1.70 26.76
CA PRO A 27 10.90 2.91 27.58
C PRO A 27 11.01 4.20 26.78
N ALA A 28 11.74 4.19 25.66
CA ALA A 28 11.99 5.40 24.87
C ALA A 28 10.80 5.85 24.01
N PHE A 29 9.86 4.96 23.68
CA PHE A 29 8.85 5.24 22.66
C PHE A 29 7.47 5.52 23.26
N ALA A 30 6.84 6.59 22.78
CA ALA A 30 5.40 6.78 22.77
C ALA A 30 4.82 6.29 21.43
N CYS A 31 3.84 5.39 21.48
CA CYS A 31 3.11 4.94 20.32
C CYS A 31 1.63 5.26 20.50
N GLY A 32 1.06 6.08 19.62
CA GLY A 32 -0.35 6.47 19.70
C GLY A 32 -1.26 5.80 18.67
N PRO A 33 -2.55 6.19 18.63
CA PRO A 33 -3.52 5.72 17.65
C PRO A 33 -3.17 6.07 16.20
N GLU A 34 -3.78 5.38 15.23
CA GLU A 34 -3.54 5.65 13.79
C GLU A 34 -3.98 7.05 13.37
N THR A 35 -3.04 7.85 12.87
CA THR A 35 -3.32 9.21 12.38
C THR A 35 -3.92 9.21 10.98
N ALA A 36 -3.52 8.27 10.12
CA ALA A 36 -3.73 8.29 8.67
C ALA A 36 -3.26 9.61 7.99
N PHE A 37 -2.34 10.35 8.63
CA PHE A 37 -1.98 11.73 8.29
C PHE A 37 -1.67 11.95 6.80
N PHE A 38 -0.67 11.25 6.24
CA PHE A 38 -0.27 11.45 4.84
C PHE A 38 -1.34 11.07 3.80
N MET A 39 -2.34 10.26 4.21
CA MET A 39 -3.47 9.89 3.35
C MET A 39 -4.48 11.03 3.19
N ARG A 40 -4.51 11.96 4.15
CA ARG A 40 -5.49 13.05 4.24
C ARG A 40 -4.93 14.38 3.76
N LEU A 41 -3.62 14.47 3.54
CA LEU A 41 -2.99 15.65 2.98
C LEU A 41 -3.50 15.92 1.55
N PRO A 42 -3.82 17.18 1.20
CA PRO A 42 -4.09 17.59 -0.17
C PRO A 42 -2.89 17.30 -1.09
N ARG A 43 -3.09 17.40 -2.42
CA ARG A 43 -1.99 17.23 -3.38
C ARG A 43 -0.95 18.32 -3.24
N ASP A 44 -1.42 19.55 -3.11
CA ASP A 44 -0.62 20.72 -2.83
C ASP A 44 -0.78 21.09 -1.36
N THR A 45 0.33 21.19 -0.64
CA THR A 45 0.37 21.54 0.79
C THR A 45 0.85 22.98 1.02
N SER A 46 1.12 23.75 -0.04
CA SER A 46 1.67 25.12 0.05
C SER A 46 0.84 26.02 0.96
N GLU A 47 -0.48 26.02 0.78
CA GLU A 47 -1.41 26.79 1.62
C GLU A 47 -1.42 26.36 3.10
N LEU A 48 -1.09 25.09 3.40
CA LEU A 48 -1.08 24.59 4.78
C LEU A 48 0.18 25.03 5.54
N VAL A 49 1.24 25.37 4.82
CA VAL A 49 2.56 25.74 5.38
C VAL A 49 2.95 27.18 5.02
N ASP A 50 2.00 27.98 4.54
CA ASP A 50 2.21 29.40 4.25
C ASP A 50 2.44 30.16 5.57
N PRO A 51 3.61 30.80 5.76
CA PRO A 51 3.90 31.57 6.97
C PRO A 51 2.87 32.67 7.26
N ALA A 52 2.22 33.24 6.24
CA ALA A 52 1.22 34.30 6.43
C ALA A 52 -0.07 33.81 7.12
N HIS A 53 -0.34 32.50 7.07
CA HIS A 53 -1.54 31.88 7.63
C HIS A 53 -1.21 30.81 8.68
N TRP A 54 0.04 30.76 9.15
CA TRP A 54 0.50 29.77 10.11
C TRP A 54 0.24 30.23 11.56
N PRO A 55 -0.26 29.35 12.45
CA PRO A 55 -0.60 27.93 12.24
C PRO A 55 -2.07 27.66 11.88
N ASP A 56 -2.90 28.69 11.67
CA ASP A 56 -4.36 28.58 11.60
C ASP A 56 -4.86 27.60 10.53
N ARG A 57 -4.36 27.69 9.29
CA ARG A 57 -4.73 26.76 8.20
C ARG A 57 -4.31 25.32 8.49
N ALA A 58 -3.15 25.13 9.13
CA ALA A 58 -2.69 23.81 9.55
C ALA A 58 -3.62 23.21 10.62
N VAL A 59 -4.02 24.00 11.62
CA VAL A 59 -4.94 23.57 12.68
C VAL A 59 -6.33 23.25 12.11
N GLU A 60 -6.84 24.05 11.17
CA GLU A 60 -8.08 23.73 10.43
C GLU A 60 -7.97 22.42 9.66
N HIS A 61 -6.88 22.19 8.96
CA HIS A 61 -6.66 20.93 8.25
C HIS A 61 -6.61 19.74 9.22
N LEU A 62 -5.87 19.86 10.32
CA LEU A 62 -5.79 18.82 11.35
C LEU A 62 -7.18 18.54 11.97
N ALA A 63 -8.00 19.57 12.17
CA ALA A 63 -9.37 19.42 12.65
C ALA A 63 -10.29 18.71 11.63
N SER A 64 -10.05 18.91 10.34
CA SER A 64 -10.76 18.19 9.27
C SER A 64 -10.31 16.72 9.14
N ASN A 65 -9.17 16.35 9.73
CA ASN A 65 -8.58 15.02 9.64
C ASN A 65 -9.24 14.04 10.63
N GLN A 66 -10.47 13.66 10.31
CA GLN A 66 -11.37 12.91 11.19
C GLN A 66 -11.01 11.41 11.27
N ARG A 67 -10.61 10.90 12.43
CA ARG A 67 -10.50 9.46 12.73
C ARG A 67 -11.58 9.09 13.74
N ARG A 68 -12.38 8.08 13.42
CA ARG A 68 -13.46 7.59 14.31
C ARG A 68 -14.49 8.68 14.68
N GLY A 69 -14.73 9.64 13.79
CA GLY A 69 -15.73 10.70 13.99
C GLY A 69 -15.23 11.90 14.80
N VAL A 70 -13.95 11.92 15.17
CA VAL A 70 -13.28 13.06 15.82
C VAL A 70 -11.99 13.41 15.09
N PRO A 71 -11.46 14.63 15.18
CA PRO A 71 -10.10 14.94 14.75
C PRO A 71 -9.10 13.97 15.38
N PHE A 72 -8.12 13.47 14.62
CA PHE A 72 -7.24 12.43 15.16
C PHE A 72 -6.43 12.88 16.39
N TYR A 73 -6.14 14.18 16.55
CA TYR A 73 -5.43 14.69 17.72
C TYR A 73 -6.22 14.53 19.03
N GLU A 74 -7.55 14.43 18.97
CA GLU A 74 -8.37 14.14 20.16
C GLU A 74 -8.15 12.69 20.64
N LEU A 75 -7.79 11.77 19.73
CA LEU A 75 -7.39 10.41 20.10
C LEU A 75 -6.05 10.38 20.86
N TYR A 76 -5.28 11.46 20.77
CA TYR A 76 -4.05 11.67 21.54
C TYR A 76 -4.31 12.47 22.83
N GLY A 77 -5.58 12.73 23.18
CA GLY A 77 -5.95 13.49 24.37
C GLY A 77 -5.69 14.99 24.25
N LEU A 78 -5.55 15.52 23.03
CA LEU A 78 -5.33 16.94 22.78
C LEU A 78 -6.61 17.62 22.29
N ASP A 79 -6.77 18.89 22.64
CA ASP A 79 -7.77 19.77 22.04
C ASP A 79 -7.16 20.68 20.95
N ARG A 80 -8.03 21.42 20.26
CA ARG A 80 -7.63 22.35 19.19
C ARG A 80 -6.67 23.44 19.68
N ALA A 81 -6.84 23.95 20.89
CA ALA A 81 -6.03 25.04 21.43
C ALA A 81 -4.61 24.55 21.76
N GLN A 82 -4.47 23.34 22.30
CA GLN A 82 -3.19 22.69 22.54
C GLN A 82 -2.43 22.43 21.24
N VAL A 83 -3.12 21.95 20.19
CA VAL A 83 -2.50 21.75 18.86
C VAL A 83 -2.08 23.07 18.24
N HIS A 84 -2.90 24.11 18.35
CA HIS A 84 -2.57 25.46 17.87
C HIS A 84 -1.33 26.01 18.57
N ALA A 85 -1.31 25.99 19.90
CA ALA A 85 -0.17 26.45 20.69
C ALA A 85 1.12 25.68 20.36
N ALA A 86 1.04 24.36 20.16
CA ALA A 86 2.18 23.55 19.75
C ALA A 86 2.69 23.92 18.35
N LEU A 87 1.80 24.20 17.39
CA LEU A 87 2.22 24.61 16.04
C LEU A 87 2.79 26.02 15.99
N ALA A 88 2.26 26.95 16.80
CA ALA A 88 2.73 28.33 16.87
C ALA A 88 4.22 28.44 17.28
N GLN A 89 4.77 27.40 17.92
CA GLN A 89 6.17 27.33 18.35
C GLN A 89 7.09 26.62 17.33
N ARG A 90 6.61 26.35 16.11
CA ARG A 90 7.33 25.59 15.08
C ARG A 90 7.35 26.32 13.75
N GLU A 91 8.42 26.12 12.99
CA GLU A 91 8.49 26.58 11.61
C GLU A 91 7.42 25.88 10.74
N PRO A 92 6.77 26.62 9.80
CA PRO A 92 5.74 26.06 8.93
C PRO A 92 6.26 24.88 8.11
N SER A 93 5.73 23.69 8.38
CA SER A 93 6.06 22.49 7.61
C SER A 93 5.02 21.40 7.79
N VAL A 94 4.93 20.50 6.81
CA VAL A 94 4.09 19.30 6.92
C VAL A 94 4.55 18.40 8.08
N GLY A 95 5.86 18.36 8.35
CA GLY A 95 6.43 17.65 9.50
C GLY A 95 5.91 18.22 10.83
N ALA A 96 5.96 19.55 10.99
CA ALA A 96 5.48 20.25 12.18
C ALA A 96 4.01 19.95 12.50
N MET A 97 3.16 19.78 11.48
CA MET A 97 1.74 19.42 11.65
C MET A 97 1.54 18.08 12.36
N LEU A 98 2.33 17.06 12.01
CA LEU A 98 2.23 15.75 12.64
C LEU A 98 2.96 15.73 13.99
N GLU A 99 4.14 16.34 14.01
CA GLU A 99 4.99 16.40 15.19
C GLU A 99 4.33 17.16 16.34
N SER A 100 3.61 18.26 16.08
CA SER A 100 2.91 19.03 17.12
C SER A 100 1.91 18.20 17.91
N VAL A 101 1.29 17.19 17.28
CA VAL A 101 0.34 16.28 17.93
C VAL A 101 1.10 15.19 18.69
N ILE A 102 1.95 14.43 18.00
CA ILE A 102 2.54 13.22 18.57
C ILE A 102 3.64 13.54 19.59
N SER A 103 4.46 14.58 19.37
CA SER A 103 5.48 14.97 20.33
C SER A 103 4.88 15.54 21.62
N THR A 104 3.75 16.26 21.55
CA THR A 104 3.03 16.74 22.74
C THR A 104 2.49 15.58 23.56
N TYR A 105 1.92 14.57 22.90
CA TYR A 105 1.51 13.32 23.55
C TYR A 105 2.70 12.57 24.17
N ALA A 106 3.81 12.45 23.44
CA ALA A 106 5.02 11.78 23.92
C ALA A 106 5.60 12.47 25.16
N PHE A 107 5.67 13.80 25.13
CA PHE A 107 6.12 14.62 26.25
C PHE A 107 5.22 14.42 27.48
N ALA A 108 3.90 14.45 27.32
CA ALA A 108 2.95 14.18 28.41
C ALA A 108 3.09 12.76 28.99
N ALA A 109 3.50 11.79 28.17
CA ALA A 109 3.78 10.42 28.59
C ALA A 109 5.20 10.22 29.17
N GLY A 110 6.02 11.27 29.25
CA GLY A 110 7.42 11.20 29.70
C GLY A 110 8.32 10.40 28.77
N LYS A 111 7.95 10.30 27.48
CA LYS A 111 8.66 9.51 26.46
C LYS A 111 9.53 10.44 25.59
N PRO A 112 10.83 10.16 25.45
CA PRO A 112 11.74 11.03 24.70
C PRO A 112 11.58 10.93 23.18
N ARG A 113 10.93 9.88 22.68
CA ARG A 113 10.78 9.59 21.26
C ARG A 113 9.40 9.06 20.96
N TRP A 114 8.93 9.25 19.73
CA TRP A 114 7.63 8.74 19.30
C TRP A 114 7.72 7.87 18.05
N ALA A 115 6.76 6.96 17.93
CA ALA A 115 6.53 6.20 16.72
C ALA A 115 5.09 6.38 16.24
N GLU A 116 4.93 6.67 14.95
CA GLU A 116 3.62 6.72 14.30
C GLU A 116 3.41 5.43 13.53
N LYS A 117 2.24 4.81 13.74
CA LYS A 117 1.82 3.67 12.95
C LYS A 117 0.54 3.99 12.21
N SER A 118 0.65 4.04 10.89
CA SER A 118 -0.46 4.00 9.96
C SER A 118 -0.04 3.11 8.78
N PRO A 119 -0.55 1.87 8.65
CA PRO A 119 -0.01 0.89 7.70
C PRO A 119 0.07 1.44 6.27
N ARG A 120 -1.01 2.12 5.86
CA ARG A 120 -1.17 2.70 4.52
C ARG A 120 -0.26 3.89 4.21
N HIS A 121 0.50 4.42 5.17
CA HIS A 121 1.56 5.39 4.86
C HIS A 121 2.62 4.82 3.90
N ILE A 122 2.73 3.49 3.77
CA ILE A 122 3.53 2.83 2.72
C ILE A 122 3.18 3.29 1.29
N LEU A 123 1.95 3.78 1.05
CA LEU A 123 1.52 4.30 -0.26
C LEU A 123 1.90 5.78 -0.46
N PHE A 124 2.41 6.42 0.58
CA PHE A 124 2.73 7.84 0.63
C PHE A 124 4.18 8.06 1.10
N LEU A 125 5.06 7.07 0.92
CA LEU A 125 6.48 7.16 1.28
C LEU A 125 7.17 8.42 0.74
N PRO A 126 6.93 8.90 -0.51
CA PRO A 126 7.52 10.16 -0.96
C PRO A 126 7.10 11.38 -0.12
N ARG A 127 5.85 11.42 0.34
CA ARG A 127 5.37 12.50 1.23
C ARG A 127 5.96 12.39 2.62
N LEU A 128 6.03 11.15 3.15
CA LEU A 128 6.66 10.87 4.43
C LEU A 128 8.12 11.32 4.41
N ARG A 129 8.88 10.96 3.37
CA ARG A 129 10.29 11.36 3.20
C ARG A 129 10.49 12.86 3.02
N SER A 130 9.57 13.53 2.34
CA SER A 130 9.60 15.00 2.25
C SER A 130 9.45 15.67 3.62
N ALA A 131 8.52 15.15 4.45
CA ALA A 131 8.28 15.70 5.79
C ALA A 131 9.32 15.26 6.84
N PHE A 132 9.84 14.04 6.72
CA PHE A 132 10.79 13.44 7.66
C PHE A 132 11.89 12.67 6.89
N PRO A 133 12.90 13.38 6.34
CA PRO A 133 13.91 12.77 5.47
C PRO A 133 14.70 11.64 6.14
N GLU A 134 15.14 11.86 7.37
CA GLU A 134 16.04 10.96 8.11
C GLU A 134 15.33 9.96 9.03
N ALA A 135 14.00 10.03 9.14
CA ALA A 135 13.25 9.18 10.06
C ALA A 135 13.33 7.68 9.68
N PRO A 136 13.66 6.77 10.60
CA PRO A 136 13.58 5.34 10.32
C PRO A 136 12.15 4.92 9.96
N VAL A 137 11.99 4.20 8.85
CA VAL A 137 10.71 3.59 8.45
C VAL A 137 10.84 2.08 8.60
N VAL A 138 9.95 1.46 9.37
CA VAL A 138 9.90 0.01 9.56
C VAL A 138 8.68 -0.53 8.86
N ARG A 139 8.90 -1.29 7.79
CA ARG A 139 7.85 -2.03 7.09
C ARG A 139 7.71 -3.41 7.72
N ILE A 140 6.49 -3.83 8.04
CA ILE A 140 6.20 -5.24 8.31
C ILE A 140 5.45 -5.86 7.11
N VAL A 141 5.93 -7.02 6.67
CA VAL A 141 5.28 -7.86 5.66
C VAL A 141 4.78 -9.14 6.28
N ARG A 142 3.73 -9.71 5.71
CA ARG A 142 3.13 -10.98 6.11
C ARG A 142 2.75 -11.75 4.85
N ASP A 143 2.68 -13.07 4.95
CA ASP A 143 2.20 -13.92 3.86
C ASP A 143 0.85 -13.38 3.33
N PRO A 144 0.77 -12.97 2.05
CA PRO A 144 -0.42 -12.34 1.48
C PRO A 144 -1.65 -13.26 1.52
N ARG A 145 -1.45 -14.58 1.63
CA ARG A 145 -2.54 -15.57 1.78
C ARG A 145 -3.22 -15.44 3.13
N ASP A 146 -2.43 -15.31 4.20
CA ASP A 146 -2.94 -15.08 5.55
C ASP A 146 -3.49 -13.66 5.71
N VAL A 147 -2.88 -12.66 5.05
CA VAL A 147 -3.42 -11.30 5.00
C VAL A 147 -4.81 -11.29 4.38
N ALA A 148 -4.99 -11.94 3.22
CA ALA A 148 -6.28 -11.97 2.52
C ALA A 148 -7.38 -12.63 3.36
N LEU A 149 -7.07 -13.75 4.03
CA LEU A 149 -7.99 -14.40 4.98
C LEU A 149 -8.30 -13.50 6.19
N SER A 150 -7.30 -12.80 6.73
CA SER A 150 -7.50 -11.89 7.85
C SER A 150 -8.40 -10.71 7.47
N VAL A 151 -8.23 -10.15 6.26
CA VAL A 151 -9.08 -9.07 5.74
C VAL A 151 -10.52 -9.54 5.60
N MET A 152 -10.78 -10.76 5.10
CA MET A 152 -12.15 -11.29 4.97
C MET A 152 -12.92 -11.37 6.30
N ARG A 153 -12.20 -11.44 7.42
CA ARG A 153 -12.77 -11.52 8.78
C ARG A 153 -12.90 -10.16 9.45
N ALA A 154 -12.30 -9.11 8.88
CA ALA A 154 -12.36 -7.77 9.44
C ALA A 154 -13.65 -7.05 9.03
N PRO A 155 -14.27 -6.24 9.91
CA PRO A 155 -15.53 -5.56 9.61
C PRO A 155 -15.44 -4.53 8.47
N PHE A 156 -14.22 -4.09 8.14
CA PHE A 156 -13.92 -3.17 7.05
C PHE A 156 -13.41 -3.88 5.79
N GLY A 157 -13.18 -5.19 5.84
CA GLY A 157 -12.58 -5.95 4.74
C GLY A 157 -13.60 -6.44 3.72
N GLY A 158 -13.12 -6.71 2.50
CA GLY A 158 -13.93 -7.38 1.48
C GLY A 158 -14.08 -8.86 1.78
N SER A 159 -15.24 -9.45 1.47
CA SER A 159 -15.50 -10.88 1.65
C SER A 159 -14.94 -11.76 0.52
N SER A 160 -14.27 -11.18 -0.48
CA SER A 160 -13.72 -11.92 -1.62
C SER A 160 -12.22 -12.15 -1.44
N LEU A 161 -11.82 -13.43 -1.35
CA LEU A 161 -10.43 -13.83 -1.23
C LEU A 161 -9.59 -13.28 -2.39
N ILE A 162 -10.08 -13.44 -3.62
CA ILE A 162 -9.36 -13.06 -4.84
C ILE A 162 -9.12 -11.57 -4.94
N VAL A 163 -10.12 -10.77 -4.56
CA VAL A 163 -9.94 -9.31 -4.51
C VAL A 163 -8.88 -8.96 -3.49
N ASN A 164 -8.95 -9.55 -2.29
CA ASN A 164 -7.98 -9.24 -1.24
C ASN A 164 -6.55 -9.67 -1.62
N LEU A 165 -6.37 -10.82 -2.27
CA LEU A 165 -5.08 -11.27 -2.80
C LEU A 165 -4.56 -10.34 -3.89
N TYR A 166 -5.41 -9.95 -4.83
CA TYR A 166 -5.07 -9.01 -5.89
C TYR A 166 -4.61 -7.67 -5.31
N GLU A 167 -5.30 -7.18 -4.29
CA GLU A 167 -4.97 -5.92 -3.64
C GLU A 167 -3.65 -6.01 -2.89
N CYS A 168 -3.34 -7.14 -2.26
CA CYS A 168 -1.99 -7.37 -1.73
C CYS A 168 -0.94 -7.28 -2.85
N ALA A 169 -1.12 -8.02 -3.94
CA ALA A 169 -0.23 -8.03 -5.11
C ALA A 169 0.00 -6.63 -5.69
N ARG A 170 -1.10 -5.89 -5.93
CA ARG A 170 -1.10 -4.55 -6.52
C ARG A 170 -0.39 -3.53 -5.63
N LEU A 171 -0.72 -3.51 -4.33
CA LEU A 171 -0.13 -2.54 -3.40
C LEU A 171 1.36 -2.83 -3.17
N SER A 172 1.77 -4.10 -3.13
CA SER A 172 3.20 -4.45 -3.09
C SER A 172 3.90 -3.99 -4.37
N ALA A 173 3.42 -4.37 -5.55
CA ALA A 173 4.02 -3.98 -6.82
C ALA A 173 4.18 -2.46 -6.99
N ARG A 174 3.24 -1.67 -6.45
CA ARG A 174 3.29 -0.20 -6.46
C ARG A 174 4.36 0.38 -5.51
N THR A 175 4.66 -0.31 -4.41
CA THR A 175 5.51 0.22 -3.33
C THR A 175 6.93 -0.34 -3.34
N GLU A 176 7.14 -1.57 -3.82
CA GLU A 176 8.48 -2.19 -3.85
C GLU A 176 9.56 -1.31 -4.50
N PRO A 177 9.34 -0.68 -5.68
CA PRO A 177 10.41 0.09 -6.32
C PRO A 177 10.85 1.32 -5.51
N ILE A 178 9.97 1.86 -4.67
CA ILE A 178 10.28 2.98 -3.77
C ILE A 178 11.03 2.45 -2.55
N ILE A 179 10.55 1.34 -1.99
CA ILE A 179 11.11 0.67 -0.81
C ILE A 179 12.55 0.21 -1.06
N GLU A 180 12.83 -0.43 -2.20
CA GLU A 180 14.17 -0.92 -2.57
C GLU A 180 15.23 0.18 -2.62
N ARG A 181 14.81 1.43 -2.85
CA ARG A 181 15.71 2.59 -2.99
C ARG A 181 15.88 3.36 -1.69
N ASP A 182 15.02 3.10 -0.69
CA ASP A 182 15.02 3.83 0.58
C ASP A 182 15.96 3.16 1.58
N ARG A 183 17.14 3.78 1.81
CA ARG A 183 18.15 3.27 2.76
C ARG A 183 17.77 3.45 4.22
N ARG A 184 16.78 4.30 4.53
CA ARG A 184 16.25 4.54 5.87
C ARG A 184 14.96 3.74 6.09
N LEU A 185 14.78 2.64 5.35
CA LEU A 185 13.65 1.73 5.49
C LEU A 185 14.13 0.28 5.72
N MET A 186 13.69 -0.35 6.81
CA MET A 186 13.88 -1.78 7.05
C MET A 186 12.58 -2.56 6.80
N THR A 187 12.70 -3.82 6.37
CA THR A 187 11.56 -4.74 6.29
C THR A 187 11.73 -5.88 7.29
N LEU A 188 10.69 -6.11 8.09
CA LEU A 188 10.53 -7.25 8.99
C LEU A 188 9.44 -8.19 8.44
N ARG A 189 9.61 -9.50 8.66
CA ARG A 189 8.57 -10.48 8.39
C ARG A 189 7.77 -10.74 9.66
N PHE A 190 6.46 -10.76 9.53
CA PHE A 190 5.55 -11.07 10.64
C PHE A 190 5.78 -12.46 11.18
N GLU A 191 6.05 -13.42 10.29
CA GLU A 191 6.30 -14.81 10.62
C GLU A 191 7.56 -14.95 11.50
N ASP A 192 8.64 -14.27 11.14
CA ASP A 192 9.90 -14.27 11.89
C ASP A 192 9.71 -13.60 13.26
N LEU A 193 9.04 -12.43 13.28
CA LEU A 193 8.73 -11.70 14.52
C LEU A 193 7.86 -12.51 15.50
N VAL A 194 6.94 -13.34 15.00
CA VAL A 194 6.08 -14.17 15.84
C VAL A 194 6.79 -15.46 16.28
N ALA A 195 7.63 -16.02 15.42
CA ALA A 195 8.35 -17.27 15.71
C ALA A 195 9.49 -17.05 16.70
N ASP A 196 10.27 -15.98 16.52
CA ASP A 196 11.40 -15.62 17.38
C ASP A 196 11.51 -14.09 17.53
N PRO A 197 10.75 -13.49 18.47
CA PRO A 197 10.62 -12.05 18.57
C PRO A 197 11.91 -11.34 19.00
N GLU A 198 12.73 -11.92 19.86
CA GLU A 198 13.87 -11.21 20.45
C GLU A 198 14.93 -10.82 19.40
N PRO A 199 15.41 -11.72 18.51
CA PRO A 199 16.37 -11.35 17.47
C PRO A 199 15.83 -10.27 16.51
N GLU A 200 14.56 -10.37 16.11
CA GLU A 200 13.94 -9.40 15.21
C GLU A 200 13.76 -8.03 15.87
N LEU A 201 13.42 -8.00 17.16
CA LEU A 201 13.31 -6.76 17.94
C LEU A 201 14.68 -6.12 18.21
N ARG A 202 15.72 -6.92 18.47
CA ARG A 202 17.11 -6.42 18.55
C ARG A 202 17.54 -5.78 17.24
N ARG A 203 17.30 -6.45 16.12
CA ARG A 203 17.57 -5.91 14.78
C ARG A 203 16.79 -4.62 14.49
N LEU A 204 15.53 -4.53 14.94
CA LEU A 204 14.75 -3.30 14.86
C LEU A 204 15.40 -2.18 15.68
N CYS A 205 15.72 -2.45 16.94
CA CYS A 205 16.37 -1.52 17.87
C CYS A 205 17.68 -0.98 17.30
N ASP A 206 18.55 -1.86 16.81
CA ASP A 206 19.81 -1.47 16.16
C ASP A 206 19.57 -0.56 14.95
N PHE A 207 18.56 -0.87 14.13
CA PHE A 207 18.21 -0.05 12.95
C PHE A 207 17.66 1.33 13.33
N VAL A 208 16.83 1.43 14.37
CA VAL A 208 16.26 2.71 14.82
C VAL A 208 17.21 3.50 15.72
N GLY A 209 18.31 2.90 16.17
CA GLY A 209 19.33 3.51 17.02
C GLY A 209 18.98 3.52 18.51
N GLU A 210 18.30 2.49 19.01
CA GLU A 210 17.99 2.32 20.44
C GLU A 210 18.56 0.98 20.95
N PRO A 211 18.96 0.87 22.22
CA PRO A 211 19.25 -0.43 22.81
C PRO A 211 17.98 -1.29 22.88
N PHE A 212 18.13 -2.60 22.75
CA PHE A 212 17.01 -3.52 23.00
C PHE A 212 16.58 -3.49 24.47
N ASP A 213 15.27 -3.55 24.72
CA ASP A 213 14.67 -3.65 26.05
C ASP A 213 13.74 -4.87 26.12
N ALA A 214 13.94 -5.73 27.12
CA ALA A 214 13.18 -6.98 27.26
C ALA A 214 11.67 -6.76 27.45
N ARG A 215 11.22 -5.57 27.91
CA ARG A 215 9.80 -5.23 28.00
C ARG A 215 9.08 -5.27 26.66
N MET A 216 9.81 -5.16 25.55
CA MET A 216 9.23 -5.31 24.20
C MET A 216 8.63 -6.70 23.96
N LEU A 217 9.05 -7.72 24.73
CA LEU A 217 8.49 -9.07 24.72
C LEU A 217 7.21 -9.20 25.58
N GLU A 218 6.86 -8.17 26.34
CA GLU A 218 5.74 -8.10 27.28
C GLU A 218 4.71 -7.05 26.84
N GLN A 219 4.25 -7.15 25.58
CA GLN A 219 3.46 -6.13 24.90
C GLN A 219 2.02 -5.91 25.42
N SER A 220 1.55 -6.72 26.37
CA SER A 220 0.16 -6.69 26.84
C SER A 220 -0.25 -5.35 27.45
N GLY A 221 0.65 -4.71 28.20
CA GLY A 221 0.41 -3.39 28.80
C GLY A 221 0.36 -2.25 27.78
N ALA A 222 1.29 -2.23 26.81
CA ALA A 222 1.36 -1.21 25.78
C ALA A 222 0.20 -1.31 24.77
N ALA A 223 -0.26 -2.53 24.48
CA ALA A 223 -1.36 -2.76 23.57
C ALA A 223 -2.66 -2.05 24.00
N ALA A 224 -2.92 -1.92 25.30
CA ALA A 224 -4.10 -1.22 25.82
C ALA A 224 -4.07 0.31 25.59
N ALA A 225 -2.88 0.92 25.54
CA ALA A 225 -2.71 2.35 25.24
C ALA A 225 -2.80 2.64 23.73
N ILE A 226 -2.47 1.66 22.89
CA ILE A 226 -2.47 1.76 21.43
C ILE A 226 -3.84 1.37 20.84
N GLN A 227 -4.57 0.47 21.53
CA GLN A 227 -5.85 -0.06 21.10
C GLN A 227 -7.01 0.61 21.83
N ASP A 228 -7.97 1.11 21.07
CA ASP A 228 -9.26 1.51 21.60
C ASP A 228 -10.19 0.30 21.72
N ARG A 229 -11.00 0.23 22.78
CA ARG A 229 -11.94 -0.88 23.07
C ARG A 229 -12.92 -1.18 21.91
N SER A 230 -13.18 -0.22 21.02
CA SER A 230 -14.05 -0.38 19.85
C SER A 230 -13.42 -1.17 18.69
N GLU A 231 -12.09 -1.28 18.63
CA GLU A 231 -11.36 -2.08 17.63
C GLU A 231 -11.10 -3.50 18.14
N TRP A 232 -12.15 -4.19 18.60
CA TRP A 232 -12.04 -5.54 19.16
C TRP A 232 -11.30 -6.54 18.23
N TRP A 233 -11.31 -6.31 16.92
CA TRP A 233 -10.55 -7.10 15.94
C TRP A 233 -9.03 -6.91 15.99
N LEU A 234 -8.55 -5.99 16.84
CA LEU A 234 -7.15 -5.77 17.20
C LEU A 234 -6.79 -6.34 18.57
N ALA A 235 -7.77 -6.79 19.37
CA ALA A 235 -7.54 -7.28 20.74
C ALA A 235 -6.43 -8.33 20.83
N LYS A 236 -6.27 -9.16 19.79
CA LYS A 236 -5.21 -10.19 19.71
C LYS A 236 -3.78 -9.63 19.70
N ALA A 237 -3.57 -8.36 19.31
CA ALA A 237 -2.24 -7.76 19.39
C ALA A 237 -1.83 -7.44 20.84
N ALA A 238 -2.74 -7.55 21.82
CA ALA A 238 -2.43 -7.51 23.24
C ALA A 238 -2.07 -8.90 23.82
N GLU A 239 -2.34 -9.98 23.09
CA GLU A 239 -1.99 -11.35 23.48
C GLU A 239 -0.54 -11.66 23.10
N ARG A 240 0.08 -12.63 23.78
CA ARG A 240 1.39 -13.18 23.38
C ARG A 240 1.31 -13.70 21.94
N PRO A 241 2.36 -13.53 21.11
CA PRO A 241 2.34 -14.00 19.73
C PRO A 241 2.10 -15.51 19.71
N ASP A 242 1.13 -15.94 18.92
CA ASP A 242 0.71 -17.33 18.81
C ASP A 242 1.19 -17.90 17.47
N SER A 243 2.30 -18.63 17.52
CA SER A 243 2.93 -19.25 16.35
C SER A 243 2.05 -20.32 15.69
N SER A 244 1.05 -20.88 16.39
CA SER A 244 0.08 -21.83 15.82
C SER A 244 -0.86 -21.20 14.76
N ARG A 245 -0.80 -19.88 14.63
CA ARG A 245 -1.55 -19.07 13.65
C ARG A 245 -0.68 -18.53 12.53
N LEU A 246 0.52 -19.07 12.35
CA LEU A 246 1.30 -18.90 11.14
C LEU A 246 0.83 -19.90 10.07
N ALA A 247 0.85 -19.46 8.80
CA ALA A 247 0.48 -20.27 7.64
C ALA A 247 -0.94 -20.90 7.73
N VAL A 248 -1.89 -20.17 8.32
CA VAL A 248 -3.28 -20.62 8.49
C VAL A 248 -3.95 -20.89 7.15
N TRP A 249 -3.52 -20.18 6.11
CA TRP A 249 -3.95 -20.39 4.74
C TRP A 249 -3.79 -21.85 4.26
N ARG A 250 -2.82 -22.61 4.77
CA ARG A 250 -2.61 -24.02 4.37
C ARG A 250 -3.78 -24.92 4.74
N ARG A 251 -4.43 -24.63 5.87
CA ARG A 251 -5.58 -25.39 6.39
C ARG A 251 -6.93 -24.81 6.01
N GLU A 252 -7.00 -23.50 5.76
CA GLU A 252 -8.26 -22.81 5.47
C GLU A 252 -8.56 -22.61 3.99
N LEU A 253 -7.54 -22.51 3.13
CA LEU A 253 -7.74 -22.38 1.69
C LEU A 253 -7.85 -23.76 1.04
N THR A 254 -8.78 -23.94 0.10
CA THR A 254 -8.82 -25.15 -0.73
C THR A 254 -7.58 -25.22 -1.64
N PRO A 255 -7.19 -26.39 -2.15
CA PRO A 255 -6.08 -26.52 -3.09
C PRO A 255 -6.19 -25.58 -4.31
N GLU A 256 -7.40 -25.34 -4.83
CA GLU A 256 -7.64 -24.39 -5.93
C GLU A 256 -7.33 -22.95 -5.51
N GLN A 257 -7.76 -22.54 -4.32
CA GLN A 257 -7.52 -21.21 -3.78
C GLN A 257 -6.03 -21.00 -3.47
N GLN A 258 -5.34 -22.01 -2.95
CA GLN A 258 -3.89 -21.96 -2.71
C GLN A 258 -3.12 -21.76 -4.03
N ARG A 259 -3.44 -22.54 -5.07
CA ARG A 259 -2.83 -22.38 -6.40
C ARG A 259 -3.09 -20.99 -6.99
N ALA A 260 -4.30 -20.48 -6.81
CA ALA A 260 -4.65 -19.15 -7.28
C ALA A 260 -3.89 -18.04 -6.54
N ALA A 261 -3.78 -18.17 -5.22
CA ALA A 261 -3.05 -17.22 -4.41
C ALA A 261 -1.56 -17.22 -4.74
N ALA A 262 -0.96 -18.41 -4.93
CA ALA A 262 0.40 -18.55 -5.43
C ALA A 262 0.59 -17.84 -6.78
N ALA A 263 -0.37 -17.99 -7.70
CA ALA A 263 -0.31 -17.31 -9.00
C ALA A 263 -0.47 -15.78 -8.92
N ILE A 264 -1.40 -15.28 -8.08
CA ILE A 264 -1.70 -13.84 -7.96
C ILE A 264 -0.58 -13.12 -7.22
N CYS A 265 -0.08 -13.72 -6.14
CA CYS A 265 0.87 -13.10 -5.22
C CYS A 265 2.31 -13.57 -5.46
N HIS A 266 2.60 -14.23 -6.58
CA HIS A 266 3.90 -14.84 -6.88
C HIS A 266 5.08 -13.92 -6.56
N ASP A 267 5.08 -12.70 -7.10
CA ASP A 267 6.16 -11.72 -6.89
C ASP A 267 6.40 -11.41 -5.40
N ILE A 268 5.34 -11.33 -4.58
CA ILE A 268 5.45 -11.08 -3.13
C ILE A 268 6.00 -12.33 -2.44
N LEU A 269 5.49 -13.50 -2.82
CA LEU A 269 5.88 -14.78 -2.25
C LEU A 269 7.36 -15.09 -2.52
N GLU A 270 7.83 -14.83 -3.73
CA GLU A 270 9.23 -14.99 -4.11
C GLU A 270 10.13 -13.98 -3.39
N ARG A 271 9.78 -12.69 -3.45
CA ARG A 271 10.59 -11.61 -2.87
C ARG A 271 10.86 -11.76 -1.39
N HIS A 272 9.88 -12.24 -0.64
CA HIS A 272 9.97 -12.37 0.81
C HIS A 272 10.19 -13.83 1.25
N ASP A 273 10.59 -14.71 0.33
CA ASP A 273 10.87 -16.13 0.56
C ASP A 273 9.78 -16.83 1.39
N TYR A 274 8.53 -16.68 0.92
CA TYR A 274 7.42 -17.48 1.43
C TYR A 274 7.39 -18.85 0.74
N PRO A 275 6.92 -19.91 1.44
CA PRO A 275 6.83 -21.25 0.88
C PRO A 275 5.68 -21.37 -0.13
N ASP A 276 5.69 -22.44 -0.93
CA ASP A 276 4.68 -22.73 -1.97
C ASP A 276 4.45 -21.54 -2.91
N ARG A 277 5.56 -20.89 -3.26
CA ARG A 277 5.64 -19.70 -4.11
C ARG A 277 5.60 -20.00 -5.60
N GLU A 278 5.84 -21.26 -6.00
CA GLU A 278 5.88 -21.61 -7.41
C GLU A 278 4.51 -21.36 -8.05
N PRO A 279 4.48 -20.61 -9.18
CA PRO A 279 3.24 -20.42 -9.88
C PRO A 279 2.82 -21.79 -10.46
N PRO A 280 1.52 -22.14 -10.41
CA PRO A 280 1.05 -23.43 -10.89
C PRO A 280 1.43 -23.64 -12.36
N ARG A 281 1.94 -24.83 -12.69
CA ARG A 281 2.22 -25.25 -14.07
C ARG A 281 0.90 -25.53 -14.80
N GLY A 282 0.30 -24.50 -15.37
CA GLY A 282 -0.92 -24.59 -16.19
C GLY A 282 -2.06 -23.67 -15.75
N ARG A 283 -3.15 -23.71 -16.50
CA ARG A 283 -4.34 -22.86 -16.27
C ARG A 283 -4.91 -23.11 -14.87
N VAL A 284 -4.98 -22.07 -14.04
CA VAL A 284 -5.74 -22.14 -12.79
C VAL A 284 -7.17 -21.79 -13.09
N THR A 285 -8.10 -22.66 -12.70
CA THR A 285 -9.52 -22.38 -12.79
C THR A 285 -10.14 -22.54 -11.41
N MET A 286 -10.85 -21.52 -10.93
CA MET A 286 -11.56 -21.60 -9.66
C MET A 286 -12.99 -21.07 -9.81
N ARG A 287 -13.85 -21.42 -8.86
CA ARG A 287 -15.10 -20.68 -8.68
C ARG A 287 -14.79 -19.42 -7.86
N PRO A 288 -15.09 -18.22 -8.35
CA PRO A 288 -14.93 -17.03 -7.52
C PRO A 288 -15.88 -17.11 -6.32
N ASP A 289 -15.40 -16.72 -5.14
CA ASP A 289 -16.26 -16.51 -3.99
C ASP A 289 -17.31 -15.42 -4.31
N ARG A 290 -18.40 -15.34 -3.53
CA ARG A 290 -19.39 -14.26 -3.71
C ARG A 290 -18.69 -12.90 -3.65
N ILE A 291 -18.61 -12.22 -4.79
CA ILE A 291 -18.22 -10.82 -4.86
C ILE A 291 -19.44 -10.01 -4.41
N GLY A 292 -19.60 -9.87 -3.10
CA GLY A 292 -20.55 -8.93 -2.52
C GLY A 292 -20.02 -7.52 -2.73
N LEU A 293 -20.79 -6.66 -3.38
CA LEU A 293 -20.54 -5.21 -3.38
C LEU A 293 -20.59 -4.74 -1.92
N VAL A 294 -19.42 -4.51 -1.30
CA VAL A 294 -19.39 -3.78 -0.03
C VAL A 294 -19.66 -2.31 -0.37
N LYS A 295 -20.56 -1.65 0.36
CA LYS A 295 -21.07 -0.30 0.10
C LYS A 295 -20.02 0.85 0.09
N ARG A 296 -18.72 0.57 0.12
CA ARG A 296 -17.61 1.56 0.24
C ARG A 296 -16.57 1.47 -0.90
N TRP A 297 -17.00 0.93 -2.04
CA TRP A 297 -16.15 0.44 -3.14
C TRP A 297 -15.86 1.42 -4.28
N GLU A 298 -16.43 2.63 -4.27
CA GLU A 298 -16.45 3.51 -5.46
C GLU A 298 -15.05 3.94 -5.94
N GLY A 299 -14.05 4.02 -5.06
CA GLY A 299 -12.67 4.30 -5.47
C GLY A 299 -11.91 3.10 -6.05
N TRP A 300 -12.25 1.86 -5.67
CA TRP A 300 -11.47 0.66 -6.00
C TRP A 300 -11.97 -0.02 -7.28
N ALA A 301 -13.26 0.12 -7.58
CA ALA A 301 -13.83 -0.35 -8.83
C ALA A 301 -13.19 0.32 -10.05
N GLY A 302 -12.79 1.60 -9.93
CA GLY A 302 -12.08 2.33 -10.98
C GLY A 302 -10.69 1.77 -11.26
N ASP A 303 -9.91 1.48 -10.21
CA ASP A 303 -8.57 0.88 -10.33
C ASP A 303 -8.63 -0.55 -10.89
N LEU A 304 -9.56 -1.37 -10.38
CA LEU A 304 -9.78 -2.73 -10.87
C LEU A 304 -10.23 -2.74 -12.33
N ALA A 305 -11.14 -1.84 -12.71
CA ALA A 305 -11.56 -1.67 -14.10
C ALA A 305 -10.41 -1.18 -15.00
N ALA A 306 -9.54 -0.30 -14.50
CA ALA A 306 -8.33 0.14 -15.22
C ALA A 306 -7.36 -1.03 -15.49
N ASP A 307 -7.30 -2.01 -14.59
CA ASP A 307 -6.55 -3.25 -14.75
C ASP A 307 -7.33 -4.35 -15.52
N GLY A 308 -8.52 -4.03 -16.04
CA GLY A 308 -9.35 -4.92 -16.85
C GLY A 308 -10.25 -5.88 -16.04
N ILE A 309 -10.40 -5.64 -14.75
CA ILE A 309 -11.15 -6.48 -13.80
C ILE A 309 -12.55 -5.87 -13.60
N VAL A 310 -13.53 -6.36 -14.34
CA VAL A 310 -14.94 -5.95 -14.19
C VAL A 310 -15.65 -6.91 -13.26
N LEU A 311 -15.98 -6.44 -12.05
CA LEU A 311 -16.73 -7.19 -11.05
C LEU A 311 -18.22 -6.87 -11.18
N SER A 312 -18.97 -7.69 -11.92
CA SER A 312 -20.41 -7.49 -12.06
C SER A 312 -21.14 -7.92 -10.78
N GLY A 313 -21.83 -6.97 -10.15
CA GLY A 313 -22.80 -7.22 -9.09
C GLY A 313 -23.99 -7.99 -9.63
N GLY A 314 -23.98 -9.30 -9.46
CA GLY A 314 -25.08 -10.18 -9.82
C GLY A 314 -24.89 -11.54 -9.19
N HIS A 315 -25.98 -12.28 -8.97
CA HIS A 315 -25.90 -13.69 -8.59
C HIS A 315 -25.13 -14.45 -9.68
N TRP A 316 -23.84 -14.69 -9.43
CA TRP A 316 -23.04 -15.57 -10.26
C TRP A 316 -23.71 -16.94 -10.27
N ALA A 317 -24.08 -17.43 -11.45
CA ALA A 317 -24.63 -18.78 -11.58
C ALA A 317 -23.65 -19.79 -10.95
N ARG A 318 -24.15 -20.89 -10.38
CA ARG A 318 -23.36 -22.01 -9.79
C ARG A 318 -22.26 -22.57 -10.72
N SER A 319 -22.24 -22.18 -11.99
CA SER A 319 -21.34 -22.66 -13.04
C SER A 319 -20.22 -21.68 -13.46
N SER A 320 -20.15 -20.46 -12.91
CA SER A 320 -19.14 -19.47 -13.31
C SER A 320 -17.71 -19.84 -12.85
N ARG A 321 -16.69 -19.46 -13.62
CA ARG A 321 -15.29 -19.83 -13.40
C ARG A 321 -14.34 -18.63 -13.63
N LEU A 322 -13.45 -18.37 -12.68
CA LEU A 322 -12.31 -17.47 -12.84
C LEU A 322 -11.12 -18.27 -13.38
N VAL A 323 -10.41 -17.70 -14.36
CA VAL A 323 -9.29 -18.35 -15.05
C VAL A 323 -8.05 -17.49 -14.95
N LEU A 324 -6.98 -18.02 -14.37
CA LEU A 324 -5.67 -17.37 -14.31
C LEU A 324 -4.69 -18.11 -15.22
N TRP A 325 -3.84 -17.36 -15.92
CA TRP A 325 -2.76 -17.90 -16.72
C TRP A 325 -1.42 -17.67 -16.01
N PRO A 326 -0.58 -18.70 -15.84
CA PRO A 326 0.75 -18.53 -15.29
C PRO A 326 1.61 -17.66 -16.21
N ARG A 327 2.46 -16.86 -15.58
CA ARG A 327 3.33 -15.88 -16.23
C ARG A 327 4.54 -16.58 -16.85
N GLU A 328 4.34 -17.29 -17.96
CA GLU A 328 5.43 -17.69 -18.86
C GLU A 328 4.93 -17.98 -20.28
N GLY A 329 5.54 -17.31 -21.27
CA GLY A 329 5.54 -17.73 -22.67
C GLY A 329 4.29 -17.54 -23.53
N ARG A 330 3.15 -17.08 -22.99
CA ARG A 330 1.97 -16.76 -23.82
C ARG A 330 1.48 -15.34 -23.57
N ASP A 331 1.65 -14.51 -24.59
CA ASP A 331 0.90 -13.26 -24.74
C ASP A 331 -0.61 -13.59 -24.66
N PRO A 332 -1.35 -13.10 -23.64
CA PRO A 332 -2.79 -13.35 -23.54
C PRO A 332 -3.57 -12.79 -24.74
N TRP A 333 -2.96 -11.90 -25.54
CA TRP A 333 -3.54 -11.31 -26.75
C TRP A 333 -3.26 -12.10 -28.04
N ARG A 334 -2.43 -13.15 -28.00
CA ARG A 334 -2.21 -14.07 -29.14
C ARG A 334 -3.23 -15.23 -29.18
N LEU A 335 -4.36 -15.12 -28.48
CA LEU A 335 -5.51 -15.98 -28.75
C LEU A 335 -6.02 -15.66 -30.17
N GLY A 336 -5.78 -16.62 -31.05
CA GLY A 336 -5.81 -16.50 -32.49
C GLY A 336 -7.10 -15.95 -33.09
N ARG A 337 -7.02 -15.73 -34.41
CA ARG A 337 -8.04 -15.19 -35.34
C ARG A 337 -9.34 -16.01 -35.39
N GLY A 338 -9.94 -16.31 -34.25
CA GLY A 338 -11.20 -17.02 -34.07
C GLY A 338 -12.25 -16.13 -33.39
N PRO A 339 -13.52 -16.56 -33.37
CA PRO A 339 -14.65 -15.77 -32.86
C PRO A 339 -14.51 -15.33 -31.40
N LEU A 340 -13.77 -16.07 -30.57
CA LEU A 340 -13.51 -15.73 -29.17
C LEU A 340 -12.47 -14.60 -28.99
N GLY A 341 -11.51 -14.46 -29.91
CA GLY A 341 -10.57 -13.33 -29.92
C GLY A 341 -11.22 -12.00 -30.34
N ARG A 342 -12.35 -12.06 -31.07
CA ARG A 342 -13.17 -10.88 -31.41
C ARG A 342 -13.97 -10.36 -30.22
N LEU A 343 -14.44 -11.23 -29.32
CA LEU A 343 -15.20 -10.83 -28.12
C LEU A 343 -14.34 -10.04 -27.11
N ALA A 344 -13.07 -10.42 -26.92
CA ALA A 344 -12.14 -9.67 -26.05
C ALA A 344 -11.84 -8.25 -26.57
N ARG A 345 -11.89 -8.03 -27.90
CA ARG A 345 -11.78 -6.69 -28.50
C ARG A 345 -13.04 -5.85 -28.32
N MET A 346 -14.22 -6.47 -28.22
CA MET A 346 -15.48 -5.74 -28.05
C MET A 346 -15.70 -5.22 -26.62
N SER A 347 -15.08 -5.85 -25.60
CA SER A 347 -15.24 -5.44 -24.21
C SER A 347 -14.45 -4.18 -23.82
N VAL A 348 -13.44 -3.80 -24.61
CA VAL A 348 -12.63 -2.59 -24.39
C VAL A 348 -13.31 -1.34 -24.99
N LEU A 349 -14.38 -1.51 -25.77
CA LEU A 349 -15.05 -0.42 -26.50
C LEU A 349 -16.48 -0.11 -26.05
N ALA A 350 -17.01 -0.80 -25.04
CA ALA A 350 -18.26 -0.40 -24.40
C ALA A 350 -17.96 0.59 -23.26
N GLY A 351 -17.66 1.82 -23.64
CA GLY A 351 -17.53 2.94 -22.73
C GLY A 351 -18.81 3.21 -21.94
N MET A 352 -18.64 3.93 -20.84
CA MET A 352 -19.68 4.65 -20.09
C MET A 352 -20.76 3.77 -19.46
N VAL A 353 -20.73 3.74 -18.11
CA VAL A 353 -21.88 3.57 -17.20
C VAL A 353 -23.13 2.97 -17.86
N GLY A 354 -23.25 1.65 -17.81
CA GLY A 354 -24.42 0.94 -18.32
C GLY A 354 -24.54 -0.42 -17.66
N PHE A 355 -25.31 -0.50 -16.57
CA PHE A 355 -25.71 -1.77 -15.96
C PHE A 355 -26.55 -2.58 -16.98
N ARG A 356 -25.94 -3.53 -17.67
CA ARG A 356 -26.67 -4.65 -18.26
C ARG A 356 -26.45 -5.90 -17.42
N ARG A 357 -27.55 -6.52 -16.97
CA ARG A 357 -27.55 -7.87 -16.40
C ARG A 357 -26.92 -8.82 -17.40
N LEU A 358 -25.69 -9.26 -17.13
CA LEU A 358 -25.06 -10.35 -17.86
C LEU A 358 -25.66 -11.67 -17.37
N THR A 359 -26.78 -12.07 -17.96
CA THR A 359 -27.30 -13.44 -17.86
C THR A 359 -26.50 -14.33 -18.82
N GLY A 360 -25.33 -14.77 -18.38
CA GLY A 360 -24.48 -15.70 -19.13
C GLY A 360 -23.31 -16.17 -18.28
N LYS A 361 -22.85 -17.41 -18.49
CA LYS A 361 -21.71 -18.02 -17.77
C LYS A 361 -20.46 -17.12 -17.91
N GLY A 362 -20.16 -16.32 -16.90
CA GLY A 362 -19.07 -15.35 -16.92
C GLY A 362 -17.71 -15.99 -16.67
N THR A 363 -16.70 -15.57 -17.43
CA THR A 363 -15.27 -15.85 -17.16
C THR A 363 -14.59 -14.53 -16.83
N MET A 364 -13.97 -14.43 -15.65
CA MET A 364 -13.18 -13.27 -15.24
C MET A 364 -11.72 -13.48 -15.63
N TRP A 365 -11.05 -12.42 -16.08
CA TRP A 365 -9.64 -12.40 -16.46
C TRP A 365 -8.89 -11.47 -15.52
N LEU A 366 -7.77 -11.92 -14.95
CA LEU A 366 -6.90 -11.11 -14.10
C LEU A 366 -5.55 -11.00 -14.79
N ARG A 367 -5.12 -9.77 -15.12
CA ARG A 367 -3.79 -9.50 -15.65
C ARG A 367 -2.82 -9.31 -14.48
N HIS A 368 -1.64 -9.91 -14.59
CA HIS A 368 -0.57 -9.68 -13.63
C HIS A 368 -0.10 -8.21 -13.69
N PRO A 369 0.04 -7.50 -12.56
CA PRO A 369 0.36 -6.06 -12.54
C PRO A 369 1.75 -5.67 -13.08
N ALA A 370 2.63 -6.63 -13.41
CA ALA A 370 4.04 -6.38 -13.76
C ALA A 370 4.40 -6.79 -15.21
N GLY A 371 3.42 -6.93 -16.10
CA GLY A 371 3.67 -7.22 -17.52
C GLY A 371 4.10 -5.98 -18.30
N ARG A 372 5.42 -5.74 -18.44
CA ARG A 372 5.98 -4.78 -19.41
C ARG A 372 5.64 -5.25 -20.83
N LEU A 373 5.18 -4.33 -21.68
CA LEU A 373 5.02 -4.56 -23.12
C LEU A 373 6.42 -4.76 -23.73
N GLY A 374 6.73 -5.99 -24.18
CA GLY A 374 7.89 -6.22 -25.03
C GLY A 374 7.67 -5.56 -26.38
N GLN A 375 8.59 -4.68 -26.79
CA GLN A 375 8.66 -4.21 -28.16
C GLN A 375 8.96 -5.41 -29.07
N GLY A 376 7.98 -5.78 -29.89
CA GLY A 376 8.11 -6.82 -30.91
C GLY A 376 7.91 -6.20 -32.29
N SER A 377 9.02 -6.09 -33.03
CA SER A 377 9.22 -5.95 -34.48
C SER A 377 8.07 -5.42 -35.34
N GLU A 378 8.37 -4.29 -35.99
CA GLU A 378 7.63 -3.65 -37.08
C GLU A 378 7.16 -4.64 -38.17
N GLY A 379 5.92 -4.46 -38.62
CA GLY A 379 5.39 -5.18 -39.77
C GLY A 379 3.88 -5.09 -39.93
N GLY A 380 3.38 -3.97 -40.46
CA GLY A 380 2.15 -3.97 -41.24
C GLY A 380 0.90 -3.31 -40.63
N ARG A 381 0.68 -2.08 -41.12
CA ARG A 381 -0.59 -1.38 -41.38
C ARG A 381 -1.27 -0.59 -40.24
N ARG A 382 -1.23 0.72 -40.53
CA ARG A 382 -1.78 1.90 -39.88
C ARG A 382 -3.31 1.91 -39.73
N SER A 383 -3.72 2.74 -38.77
CA SER A 383 -5.00 3.45 -38.63
C SER A 383 -6.14 2.68 -37.95
N ILE A 384 -6.40 3.00 -36.68
CA ILE A 384 -7.62 3.70 -36.23
C ILE A 384 -7.44 4.05 -34.73
N ALA A 385 -7.82 5.28 -34.37
CA ALA A 385 -7.94 5.87 -33.03
C ALA A 385 -6.67 6.45 -32.36
N THR A 386 -6.03 7.39 -33.08
CA THR A 386 -5.41 8.57 -32.45
C THR A 386 -6.53 9.46 -31.90
N GLY A 387 -6.71 9.49 -30.58
CA GLY A 387 -7.71 10.36 -29.97
C GLY A 387 -8.16 9.97 -28.58
N LEU A 388 -7.24 9.69 -27.64
CA LEU A 388 -7.45 9.72 -26.17
C LEU A 388 -6.19 9.30 -25.40
N VAL A 389 -5.02 9.89 -25.70
CA VAL A 389 -3.79 9.71 -24.88
C VAL A 389 -3.02 11.03 -24.69
N GLN A 390 -3.53 12.17 -25.14
CA GLN A 390 -2.81 13.44 -25.01
C GLN A 390 -3.11 14.28 -23.76
N SER A 391 -3.92 13.82 -22.80
CA SER A 391 -4.21 14.59 -21.58
C SER A 391 -3.57 14.09 -20.28
N ASN A 392 -2.83 12.97 -20.24
CA ASN A 392 -2.29 12.45 -18.97
C ASN A 392 -0.82 12.00 -18.96
N LEU A 393 -0.02 12.35 -19.98
CA LEU A 393 1.42 11.98 -20.03
C LEU A 393 2.37 13.15 -20.30
N ARG A 394 1.97 14.39 -20.00
CA ARG A 394 2.86 15.57 -19.99
C ARG A 394 3.25 16.07 -18.59
N LEU A 395 3.01 15.31 -17.53
CA LEU A 395 3.22 15.77 -16.14
C LEU A 395 4.28 14.96 -15.36
N LEU A 396 5.31 14.46 -16.05
CA LEU A 396 6.52 13.90 -15.44
C LEU A 396 7.82 14.54 -15.97
N ALA A 397 7.75 15.69 -16.63
CA ALA A 397 8.93 16.50 -16.93
C ALA A 397 8.86 17.77 -16.08
N GLY A 398 9.80 17.92 -15.14
CA GLY A 398 10.14 19.23 -14.58
C GLY A 398 10.69 20.15 -15.69
N PRO A 399 10.86 21.45 -15.42
CA PRO A 399 11.29 22.41 -16.43
C PRO A 399 12.65 22.00 -16.99
N SER A 400 12.73 21.83 -18.31
CA SER A 400 14.00 21.66 -19.00
C SER A 400 14.78 22.97 -18.90
N GLU A 401 15.83 22.99 -18.09
CA GLU A 401 16.93 23.92 -18.28
C GLU A 401 17.47 23.71 -19.70
N ARG A 402 17.55 24.79 -20.48
CA ARG A 402 18.26 24.80 -21.75
C ARG A 402 19.74 24.64 -21.44
N VAL A 403 20.23 23.42 -21.51
CA VAL A 403 21.67 23.16 -21.64
C VAL A 403 22.04 23.47 -23.08
N GLU A 404 22.63 24.64 -23.31
CA GLU A 404 23.34 24.93 -24.56
C GLU A 404 24.49 23.92 -24.71
N ALA A 405 24.42 23.10 -25.75
CA ALA A 405 25.54 22.25 -26.14
C ALA A 405 26.59 23.11 -26.89
N PRO A 406 27.89 22.91 -26.62
CA PRO A 406 28.95 23.76 -27.15
C PRO A 406 29.09 23.64 -28.66
N ALA A 407 29.25 24.78 -29.32
CA ALA A 407 29.55 24.93 -30.74
C ALA A 407 30.98 24.43 -31.04
N ALA A 408 31.11 23.21 -31.53
CA ALA A 408 32.28 22.77 -32.28
C ALA A 408 31.95 21.53 -33.13
N ALA A 409 32.53 21.48 -34.34
CA ALA A 409 32.53 20.37 -35.29
C ALA A 409 31.29 20.21 -36.18
N ARG A 410 31.07 21.19 -37.07
CA ARG A 410 30.43 20.92 -38.37
C ARG A 410 30.82 21.90 -39.49
N GLU A 411 32.12 22.17 -39.66
CA GLU A 411 32.66 22.73 -40.91
C GLU A 411 33.99 22.06 -41.25
N ALA A 412 33.91 20.91 -41.91
CA ALA A 412 34.99 20.35 -42.71
C ALA A 412 34.38 19.37 -43.71
N ARG A 413 33.91 19.90 -44.85
CA ARG A 413 33.83 19.27 -46.19
C ARG A 413 32.87 20.05 -47.10
N ALA A 414 33.36 21.17 -47.64
CA ALA A 414 32.90 21.72 -48.90
C ALA A 414 33.93 22.73 -49.44
N SER A 415 35.10 22.22 -49.84
CA SER A 415 36.01 22.91 -50.76
C SER A 415 36.37 21.92 -51.86
N THR A 416 35.57 21.93 -52.91
CA THR A 416 35.97 21.53 -54.26
C THR A 416 35.05 22.23 -55.23
N ARG A 417 35.65 23.05 -56.09
CA ARG A 417 35.14 23.80 -57.26
C ARG A 417 34.66 25.23 -56.99
N GLY A 418 35.45 26.17 -57.50
CA GLY A 418 35.08 27.58 -57.71
C GLY A 418 36.14 28.51 -57.18
#